data_AF-A0A060C129-F1
#
_entry.id   AF-A0A060C129-F1
#
_cell.length_a   1.000
_cell.length_b   1.000
_cell.length_c   1.000
_cell.angle_alpha   90.00
_cell.angle_beta   90.00
_cell.angle_gamma   90.00
#
_symmetry.space_group_name_H-M   'P 1'
#
loop_
_entity.id
_entity.type
_entity.pdbx_description
1 polymer ?
#
loop_
_entity_poly.entity_id
_entity_poly.type
_entity_poly.pdbx_seq_one_letter_code
_entity_poly.pdbx_strand_id
1 'polypeptide(L)'
;KPIIYTSIDFFDDNRLAGFKGYPFWLRSVAGHPSERYGPHPFAFWQYTGTGIVPGISGDADVNVFNGTLAEWRRWLAANTG
;
A
#
# COMPACT_ATOMS: atom_id res chain seq x y z
N LYS A 1 3.29 6.20 13.70
CA LYS A 1 2.33 7.06 12.95
C LYS A 1 1.35 6.14 12.22
N PRO A 2 0.08 6.53 12.02
CA PRO A 2 -0.87 5.69 11.28
C PRO A 2 -0.47 5.57 9.80
N ILE A 3 -0.92 4.48 9.17
CA ILE A 3 -0.82 4.26 7.72
C ILE A 3 -2.07 4.82 7.06
N ILE A 4 -1.91 5.47 5.91
CA ILE A 4 -3.02 5.95 5.09
C ILE A 4 -3.26 4.96 3.96
N TYR A 5 -4.40 4.28 4.01
CA TYR A 5 -4.88 3.47 2.89
C TYR A 5 -5.78 4.30 1.98
N THR A 6 -5.59 4.19 0.66
CA THR A 6 -6.41 4.95 -0.30
C THR A 6 -6.43 4.32 -1.70
N SER A 7 -7.48 4.63 -2.46
CA SER A 7 -7.58 4.39 -3.90
C SER A 7 -7.06 5.59 -4.69
N ILE A 8 -6.83 5.40 -6.00
CA ILE A 8 -6.31 6.46 -6.89
C ILE A 8 -7.29 7.66 -6.90
N ASP A 9 -8.57 7.39 -7.16
CA ASP A 9 -9.59 8.44 -7.26
C ASP A 9 -9.69 9.25 -5.96
N PHE A 10 -9.72 8.57 -4.80
CA PHE A 10 -9.79 9.27 -3.52
C PHE A 10 -8.53 10.08 -3.22
N PHE A 11 -7.36 9.55 -3.57
CA PHE A 11 -6.09 10.24 -3.40
C PHE A 11 -6.04 11.54 -4.21
N ASP A 12 -6.49 11.50 -5.46
CA ASP A 12 -6.51 12.65 -6.36
C ASP A 12 -7.59 13.67 -5.95
N ASP A 13 -8.82 13.21 -5.73
CA ASP A 13 -9.97 14.06 -5.36
C ASP A 13 -9.71 14.86 -4.08
N ASN A 14 -9.00 14.25 -3.12
CA ASN A 14 -8.70 14.87 -1.83
C ASN A 14 -7.28 15.46 -1.75
N ARG A 15 -6.55 15.50 -2.88
CA ARG A 15 -5.20 16.09 -2.98
C ARG A 15 -4.22 15.50 -1.95
N LEU A 16 -4.32 14.19 -1.70
CA LEU A 16 -3.51 13.48 -0.69
C LEU A 16 -2.02 13.48 -1.01
N ALA A 17 -1.63 13.80 -2.25
CA ALA A 17 -0.24 14.07 -2.60
C ALA A 17 0.42 15.12 -1.70
N GLY A 18 -0.35 16.08 -1.16
CA GLY A 18 0.13 17.11 -0.23
C GLY A 18 0.31 16.62 1.22
N PHE A 19 -0.22 15.45 1.58
CA PHE A 19 -0.18 14.93 2.94
C PHE A 19 1.13 14.17 3.17
N LYS A 20 2.12 14.87 3.74
CA LYS A 20 3.51 14.36 3.88
C LYS A 20 3.78 13.77 5.26
N GLY A 21 4.80 12.91 5.32
CA GLY A 21 5.32 12.36 6.57
C GLY A 21 4.51 11.21 7.17
N TYR A 22 3.62 10.60 6.39
CA TYR A 22 2.88 9.39 6.72
C TYR A 22 3.24 8.27 5.74
N PRO A 23 3.28 7.01 6.19
CA PRO A 23 3.35 5.86 5.29
C PRO A 23 2.02 5.69 4.56
N PHE A 24 2.09 5.44 3.26
CA PHE A 24 0.93 5.14 2.42
C PHE A 24 0.83 3.66 2.08
N TRP A 25 -0.40 3.16 2.08
CA TRP A 25 -0.80 1.88 1.52
C TRP A 25 -1.70 2.16 0.32
N LEU A 26 -1.12 2.06 -0.87
CA LEU A 26 -1.81 2.46 -2.10
C LEU A 26 -2.50 1.25 -2.72
N ARG A 27 -3.79 1.39 -3.04
CA ARG A 27 -4.51 0.40 -3.87
C ARG A 27 -4.30 0.72 -5.34
N SER A 28 -3.72 -0.21 -6.08
CA SER A 28 -3.51 -0.06 -7.52
C SER A 28 -3.59 -1.43 -8.20
N VAL A 29 -4.78 -1.82 -8.63
CA VAL A 29 -5.00 -3.14 -9.25
C VAL A 29 -4.75 -3.13 -10.77
N ALA A 30 -4.69 -1.95 -11.38
CA ALA A 30 -4.55 -1.78 -12.83
C ALA A 30 -3.11 -1.44 -13.29
N GLY A 31 -2.16 -1.31 -12.37
CA GLY A 31 -0.77 -0.94 -12.69
C GLY A 31 0.07 -0.68 -11.43
N HIS A 32 1.37 -0.45 -11.61
CA HIS A 32 2.27 -0.22 -10.48
C HIS A 32 1.97 1.15 -9.81
N PRO A 33 2.07 1.31 -8.48
CA PRO A 33 1.74 2.57 -7.83
C PRO A 33 2.55 3.77 -8.34
N SER A 34 3.80 3.57 -8.77
CA SER A 34 4.61 4.65 -9.36
C SER A 34 4.06 5.21 -10.68
N GLU A 35 3.27 4.42 -11.40
CA GLU A 35 2.61 4.81 -12.65
C GLU A 35 1.27 5.50 -12.38
N ARG A 36 0.58 5.08 -11.30
CA ARG A 36 -0.78 5.51 -10.99
C ARG A 36 -0.85 6.68 -10.01
N TYR A 37 0.15 6.84 -9.15
CA TYR A 37 0.25 7.92 -8.15
C TYR A 37 1.50 8.80 -8.37
N GLY A 38 2.20 8.64 -9.49
CA GLY A 38 3.48 9.28 -9.77
C GLY A 38 4.58 8.85 -8.77
N PRO A 39 5.62 9.67 -8.53
CA PRO A 39 6.72 9.33 -7.63
C PRO A 39 6.34 9.41 -6.14
N HIS A 40 5.05 9.29 -5.79
CA HIS A 40 4.61 9.38 -4.40
C HIS A 40 5.10 8.15 -3.60
N PRO A 41 5.73 8.34 -2.44
CA PRO A 41 6.24 7.22 -1.66
C PRO A 41 5.11 6.38 -1.07
N PHE A 42 5.29 5.06 -1.06
CA PHE A 42 4.37 4.12 -0.43
C PHE A 42 5.14 3.03 0.31
N ALA A 43 4.55 2.53 1.39
CA ALA A 43 5.06 1.42 2.18
C ALA A 43 4.43 0.08 1.75
N PHE A 44 3.15 0.11 1.36
CA PHE A 44 2.42 -1.08 0.94
C PHE A 44 1.66 -0.83 -0.35
N TRP A 45 1.50 -1.87 -1.13
CA TRP A 45 0.72 -1.87 -2.36
C TRP A 45 -0.29 -3.01 -2.32
N GLN A 46 -1.59 -2.68 -2.43
CA GLN A 46 -2.62 -3.65 -2.75
C GLN A 46 -2.71 -3.79 -4.27
N TYR A 47 -2.28 -4.94 -4.79
CA TYR A 47 -2.17 -5.17 -6.24
C TYR A 47 -3.29 -6.03 -6.82
N THR A 48 -4.06 -6.71 -5.97
CA THR A 48 -5.29 -7.40 -6.38
C THR A 48 -6.25 -7.50 -5.20
N GLY A 49 -7.55 -7.46 -5.51
CA GLY A 49 -8.63 -7.76 -4.57
C GLY A 49 -9.33 -9.10 -4.84
N THR A 50 -8.83 -9.86 -5.81
CA THR A 50 -9.41 -11.14 -6.27
C THR A 50 -8.36 -12.25 -6.23
N GLY A 51 -7.40 -12.16 -5.30
CA GLY A 51 -6.37 -13.18 -5.15
C GLY A 51 -6.96 -14.45 -4.54
N ILE A 52 -6.52 -15.60 -5.05
CA ILE A 52 -6.85 -16.91 -4.46
C ILE A 52 -5.68 -17.33 -3.58
N VAL A 53 -5.93 -17.45 -2.28
CA VAL A 53 -4.92 -17.83 -1.29
C VAL A 53 -5.32 -19.14 -0.64
N PRO A 54 -4.46 -20.19 -0.66
CA PRO A 54 -4.76 -21.45 0.00
C PRO A 54 -5.13 -21.23 1.48
N GLY A 55 -6.29 -21.75 1.88
CA GLY A 55 -6.83 -21.58 3.23
C GLY A 55 -7.77 -20.39 3.42
N ILE A 56 -7.96 -19.53 2.41
CA ILE A 56 -8.98 -18.48 2.39
C ILE A 56 -10.08 -18.88 1.40
N SER A 57 -11.34 -18.84 1.84
CA SER A 57 -12.48 -19.05 0.96
C SER A 57 -12.86 -17.75 0.25
N GLY A 58 -12.99 -17.80 -1.07
CA GLY A 58 -13.31 -16.63 -1.89
C GLY A 58 -12.11 -15.73 -2.19
N ASP A 59 -12.41 -14.52 -2.63
CA ASP A 59 -11.44 -13.52 -3.04
C ASP A 59 -10.71 -12.89 -1.85
N ALA A 60 -9.41 -12.66 -2.00
CA ALA A 60 -8.58 -12.00 -1.02
C ALA A 60 -7.84 -10.78 -1.61
N ASP A 61 -7.71 -9.75 -0.78
CA ASP A 61 -6.80 -8.64 -1.03
C ASP A 61 -5.36 -9.10 -0.84
N VAL A 62 -4.55 -9.02 -1.90
CA VAL A 62 -3.13 -9.38 -1.85
C VAL A 62 -2.26 -8.14 -1.96
N ASN A 63 -1.27 -8.10 -1.08
CA ASN A 63 -0.47 -6.92 -0.82
C ASN A 63 1.00 -7.26 -0.78
N VAL A 64 1.84 -6.29 -1.16
CA VAL A 64 3.30 -6.36 -1.00
C VAL A 64 3.82 -5.17 -0.21
N PHE A 65 4.87 -5.41 0.57
CA PHE A 65 5.66 -4.36 1.19
C PHE A 65 6.67 -3.82 0.17
N ASN A 66 6.80 -2.51 0.08
CA ASN A 66 7.75 -1.84 -0.80
C ASN A 66 9.15 -1.83 -0.16
N GLY A 67 9.82 -2.98 -0.21
CA GLY A 67 11.18 -3.13 0.30
C GLY A 67 11.60 -4.58 0.47
N THR A 68 12.80 -4.75 0.97
CA THR A 68 13.42 -6.03 1.30
C THR A 68 12.89 -6.60 2.62
N LEU A 69 13.13 -7.90 2.86
CA LEU A 69 12.82 -8.54 4.14
C LEU A 69 13.51 -7.88 5.35
N ALA A 70 14.74 -7.38 5.17
CA ALA A 70 15.46 -6.69 6.22
C ALA A 70 14.80 -5.33 6.56
N GLU A 71 14.33 -4.61 5.53
CA GLU A 71 13.56 -3.37 5.71
C GLU A 71 12.22 -3.63 6.37
N TRP A 72 11.52 -4.70 5.98
CA TRP A 72 10.29 -5.15 6.62
C TRP A 72 10.46 -5.36 8.12
N ARG A 73 11.50 -6.11 8.53
CA ARG A 73 11.78 -6.36 9.96
C ARG A 73 12.07 -5.08 10.73
N ARG A 74 12.82 -4.14 10.14
CA ARG A 74 13.06 -2.81 10.73
C ARG A 74 11.77 -2.01 10.85
N TRP A 75 10.93 -2.04 9.82
CA TRP A 75 9.65 -1.34 9.81
C TRP A 75 8.72 -1.86 10.90
N LEU A 76 8.61 -3.18 11.07
CA LEU A 76 7.86 -3.80 12.16
C LEU A 76 8.35 -3.33 13.52
N ALA A 77 9.65 -3.49 13.82
CA ALA A 77 10.21 -3.09 15.10
C ALA A 77 9.96 -1.60 15.46
N ALA A 78 9.86 -0.73 14.45
CA ALA A 78 9.58 0.70 14.65
C ALA A 78 8.09 1.05 14.75
N ASN A 79 7.17 0.15 14.37
CA ASN A 79 5.74 0.42 14.26
C ASN A 79 4.83 -0.56 15.01
N THR A 80 5.38 -1.63 15.60
CA THR A 80 4.69 -2.52 16.53
C THR A 80 5.28 -2.35 17.93
N GLY A 81 4.52 -1.72 18.83
CA GLY A 81 4.87 -1.46 20.21
C GLY A 81 3.69 -0.84 20.93
#